data_AF-G3YBN1-F1
#
_entry.id   AF-G3YBN1-F1
#
_cell.length_a   1.000
_cell.length_b   1.000
_cell.length_c   1.000
_cell.angle_alpha   90.00
_cell.angle_beta   90.00
_cell.angle_gamma   90.00
#
_symmetry.space_group_name_H-M   'P 1'
#
loop_
_entity.id
_entity.type
_entity.pdbx_description
1 polymer ?
#
loop_
_entity_poly.entity_id
_entity_poly.type
_entity_poly.pdbx_seq_one_letter_code
_entity_poly.pdbx_strand_id
1 'polypeptide(L)'
;MTNDTKQKADTAANSDGEEEDVFHDARFPAEEETRLLEESHTIKAEANKLFTAACYDQAISCYDRALASCPNYLDYEVAVLRSNMSACYLKLEDWKASVDAATACIDRLDKVVPPATGAVDAEGAKGKQPQESSGEDAVVEITGDDDEAEEELKRLQKQDEKKRDVLRIRAKALMRRARAKMQLGGWGNLQGAEEDYKELAAMDNLPPDDRRVVQKALRELPAKIGQAREKEMGEMMGKLKDLGNGFLKPFGLSTDNFNFVQDPKTGGYSMNFQS
;
A
#
# COMPACT_ATOMS: atom_id res chain seq x y z
N MET A 1 -18.39 82.39 -15.56
CA MET A 1 -17.29 83.14 -14.93
C MET A 1 -16.86 82.39 -13.68
N THR A 2 -15.60 81.91 -13.65
CA THR A 2 -14.63 81.89 -12.51
C THR A 2 -15.09 81.29 -11.16
N ASN A 3 -14.36 80.42 -10.45
CA ASN A 3 -12.93 80.12 -10.39
C ASN A 3 -12.67 78.77 -9.69
N ASP A 4 -11.51 78.20 -10.01
CA ASP A 4 -10.72 77.20 -9.26
C ASP A 4 -10.77 77.30 -7.74
N THR A 5 -10.68 76.15 -7.04
CA THR A 5 -9.59 75.89 -6.09
C THR A 5 -9.35 74.38 -5.95
N LYS A 6 -8.06 74.01 -5.95
CA LYS A 6 -7.45 72.69 -5.98
C LYS A 6 -6.76 72.42 -4.64
N GLN A 7 -6.97 71.24 -4.03
CA GLN A 7 -6.13 70.60 -3.00
C GLN A 7 -6.56 69.11 -2.95
N LYS A 8 -5.89 68.14 -3.60
CA LYS A 8 -4.62 67.42 -3.32
C LYS A 8 -4.58 66.62 -2.01
N ALA A 9 -4.51 65.28 -2.18
CA ALA A 9 -4.05 64.20 -1.27
C ALA A 9 -4.91 63.97 0.00
N ASP A 10 -5.31 62.75 0.38
CA ASP A 10 -4.45 61.58 0.61
C ASP A 10 -5.09 60.23 0.23
N THR A 11 -4.19 59.32 -0.10
CA THR A 11 -4.37 57.92 -0.45
C THR A 11 -4.60 57.09 0.81
N ALA A 12 -5.73 56.38 0.90
CA ALA A 12 -5.87 55.21 1.78
C ALA A 12 -6.29 54.04 0.89
N ALA A 13 -5.30 53.27 0.47
CA ALA A 13 -5.48 52.00 -0.20
C ALA A 13 -6.20 51.05 0.77
N ASN A 14 -7.46 50.76 0.48
CA ASN A 14 -8.19 49.68 1.11
C ASN A 14 -7.58 48.38 0.57
N SER A 15 -6.61 47.86 1.31
CA SER A 15 -6.07 46.52 1.11
C SER A 15 -7.15 45.53 1.52
N ASP A 16 -8.04 45.18 0.58
CA ASP A 16 -8.76 43.90 0.63
C ASP A 16 -7.68 42.82 0.55
N GLY A 17 -7.18 42.44 1.73
CA GLY A 17 -6.51 41.16 1.90
C GLY A 17 -7.58 40.11 1.71
N GLU A 18 -7.66 39.57 0.50
CA GLU A 18 -8.27 38.29 0.24
C GLU A 18 -7.66 37.31 1.25
N GLU A 19 -8.39 37.02 2.33
CA GLU A 19 -8.12 35.87 3.16
C GLU A 19 -8.17 34.68 2.20
N GLU A 20 -6.98 34.16 1.85
CA GLU A 20 -6.86 32.89 1.16
C GLU A 20 -7.74 31.92 1.94
N ASP A 21 -8.85 31.49 1.32
CA ASP A 21 -9.69 30.41 1.82
C ASP A 21 -8.80 29.19 2.00
N VAL A 22 -8.21 29.06 3.18
CA VAL A 22 -7.49 27.86 3.61
C VAL A 22 -8.57 26.81 3.67
N PHE A 23 -8.63 25.98 2.63
CA PHE A 23 -9.46 24.80 2.55
C PHE A 23 -9.04 23.86 3.69
N HIS A 24 -9.65 24.04 4.86
CA HIS A 24 -9.52 23.12 5.97
C HIS A 24 -10.23 21.85 5.52
N ASP A 25 -9.45 20.81 5.26
CA ASP A 25 -9.95 19.46 5.07
C ASP A 25 -10.99 19.20 6.17
N ALA A 26 -12.25 18.96 5.81
CA ALA A 26 -13.38 19.07 6.73
C ALA A 26 -13.32 17.98 7.81
N ARG A 27 -12.61 18.27 8.90
CA ARG A 27 -12.50 17.41 10.07
C ARG A 27 -13.66 17.67 11.02
N PHE A 28 -14.01 16.63 11.77
CA PHE A 28 -15.01 16.78 12.82
C PHE A 28 -14.39 17.59 13.97
N PRO A 29 -15.19 18.34 14.74
CA PRO A 29 -14.75 18.85 16.02
C PRO A 29 -14.24 17.71 16.91
N ALA A 30 -13.23 17.98 17.76
CA ALA A 30 -12.56 16.95 18.55
C ALA A 30 -13.53 16.09 19.39
N GLU A 31 -14.59 16.70 19.94
CA GLU A 31 -15.62 15.98 20.70
C GLU A 31 -16.44 15.01 19.83
N GLU A 32 -16.81 15.43 18.62
CA GLU A 32 -17.56 14.59 17.68
C GLU A 32 -16.68 13.49 17.07
N GLU A 33 -15.42 13.80 16.75
CA GLU A 33 -14.43 12.82 16.30
C GLU A 33 -14.24 11.72 17.36
N THR A 34 -14.10 12.11 18.63
CA THR A 34 -13.94 11.17 19.75
C THR A 34 -15.18 10.28 19.88
N ARG A 35 -16.39 10.86 19.83
CA ARG A 35 -17.64 10.10 19.90
C ARG A 35 -17.76 9.08 18.77
N LEU A 36 -17.46 9.49 17.53
CA LEU A 36 -17.51 8.62 16.34
C LEU A 36 -16.47 7.48 16.45
N LEU A 37 -15.28 7.79 16.97
CA LEU A 37 -14.24 6.79 17.18
C LEU A 37 -14.62 5.77 18.27
N GLU A 38 -15.19 6.24 19.38
CA GLU A 38 -15.70 5.37 20.46
C GLU A 38 -16.84 4.46 19.98
N GLU A 39 -17.74 4.99 19.14
CA GLU A 39 -18.79 4.21 18.50
C GLU A 39 -18.18 3.12 17.60
N SER A 40 -17.25 3.48 16.73
CA SER A 40 -16.52 2.54 15.87
C SER A 40 -15.80 1.47 16.69
N HIS A 41 -15.17 1.84 17.80
CA HIS A 41 -14.48 0.90 18.70
C HIS A 41 -15.44 -0.07 19.40
N THR A 42 -16.62 0.39 19.78
CA THR A 42 -17.67 -0.44 20.36
C THR A 42 -18.16 -1.49 19.37
N ILE A 43 -18.43 -1.08 18.13
CA ILE A 43 -18.84 -2.00 17.05
C ILE A 43 -17.70 -2.96 16.69
N LYS A 44 -16.46 -2.49 16.64
CA LYS A 44 -15.26 -3.33 16.44
C LYS A 44 -15.14 -4.41 17.53
N ALA A 45 -15.45 -4.08 18.78
CA ALA A 45 -15.44 -5.04 19.88
C ALA A 45 -16.52 -6.12 19.71
N GLU A 46 -17.72 -5.76 19.23
CA GLU A 46 -18.76 -6.71 18.85
C GLU A 46 -18.30 -7.63 17.69
N ALA A 47 -17.70 -7.04 16.65
CA ALA A 47 -17.14 -7.79 15.52
C ALA A 47 -16.04 -8.78 15.95
N ASN A 48 -15.17 -8.39 16.89
CA ASN A 48 -14.16 -9.29 17.46
C ASN A 48 -14.80 -10.48 18.19
N LYS A 49 -15.91 -10.29 18.90
CA LYS A 49 -16.64 -11.40 19.55
C LYS A 49 -17.20 -12.37 18.49
N LEU A 50 -17.82 -11.85 17.44
CA LEU A 50 -18.31 -12.65 16.31
C LEU A 50 -17.18 -13.40 15.60
N PHE A 51 -16.02 -12.76 15.43
CA PHE A 51 -14.83 -13.40 14.88
C PHE A 51 -14.37 -14.58 15.75
N THR A 52 -14.32 -14.41 17.07
CA THR A 52 -13.97 -15.51 17.99
C THR A 52 -15.00 -16.64 18.01
N ALA A 53 -16.27 -16.32 17.73
CA ALA A 53 -17.35 -17.29 17.55
C ALA A 53 -17.36 -17.96 16.16
N ALA A 54 -16.38 -17.67 15.30
CA ALA A 54 -16.28 -18.13 13.92
C ALA A 54 -17.46 -17.71 13.01
N CYS A 55 -18.24 -16.70 13.41
CA CYS A 55 -19.30 -16.10 12.60
C CYS A 55 -18.72 -15.02 11.69
N TYR A 56 -17.87 -15.42 10.74
CA TYR A 56 -17.04 -14.48 9.96
C TYR A 56 -17.84 -13.51 9.09
N ASP A 57 -18.92 -13.95 8.43
CA ASP A 57 -19.76 -13.07 7.62
C ASP A 57 -20.42 -11.96 8.45
N GLN A 58 -20.93 -12.32 9.63
CA GLN A 58 -21.52 -11.36 10.57
C GLN A 58 -20.45 -10.43 11.14
N ALA A 59 -19.24 -10.96 11.42
CA ALA A 59 -18.11 -10.15 11.85
C ALA A 59 -17.72 -9.12 10.78
N ILE A 60 -17.69 -9.51 9.50
CA ILE A 60 -17.43 -8.60 8.37
C ILE A 60 -18.49 -7.50 8.32
N SER A 61 -19.78 -7.86 8.39
CA SER A 61 -20.86 -6.85 8.41
C SER A 61 -20.73 -5.88 9.59
N CYS A 62 -20.27 -6.35 10.75
CA CYS A 62 -20.00 -5.48 11.89
C CYS A 62 -18.77 -4.59 11.67
N TYR A 63 -17.70 -5.11 11.07
CA TYR A 63 -16.54 -4.27 10.71
C TYR A 63 -16.89 -3.20 9.67
N ASP A 64 -17.76 -3.50 8.71
CA ASP A 64 -18.25 -2.50 7.75
C ASP A 64 -19.06 -1.40 8.44
N ARG A 65 -19.91 -1.76 9.42
CA ARG A 65 -20.57 -0.75 10.28
C ARG A 65 -19.58 0.09 11.06
N ALA A 66 -18.55 -0.53 11.64
CA ALA A 66 -17.50 0.20 12.35
C ALA A 66 -16.72 1.14 11.43
N LEU A 67 -16.46 0.75 10.18
CA LEU A 67 -15.85 1.60 9.16
C LEU A 67 -16.75 2.78 8.78
N ALA A 68 -18.07 2.58 8.71
CA ALA A 68 -19.02 3.65 8.40
C ALA A 68 -19.07 4.73 9.51
N SER A 69 -18.92 4.33 10.78
CA SER A 69 -18.84 5.28 11.90
C SER A 69 -17.45 5.91 12.08
N CYS A 70 -16.38 5.31 11.52
CA CYS A 70 -15.01 5.81 11.66
C CYS A 70 -14.72 6.96 10.68
N PRO A 71 -14.26 8.13 11.14
CA PRO A 71 -13.78 9.19 10.24
C PRO A 71 -12.67 8.68 9.31
N ASN A 72 -12.85 8.88 8.00
CA ASN A 72 -12.01 8.25 6.97
C ASN A 72 -10.55 8.77 6.92
N TYR A 73 -10.28 9.94 7.51
CA TYR A 73 -8.92 10.50 7.64
C TYR A 73 -8.12 9.89 8.80
N LEU A 74 -8.76 9.09 9.67
CA LEU A 74 -8.06 8.34 10.73
C LEU A 74 -7.46 7.06 10.15
N ASP A 75 -6.37 7.21 9.39
CA ASP A 75 -5.79 6.13 8.59
C ASP A 75 -5.44 4.87 9.42
N TYR A 76 -4.88 5.04 10.62
CA TYR A 76 -4.56 3.91 11.51
C TYR A 76 -5.80 3.11 11.93
N GLU A 77 -6.88 3.79 12.30
CA GLU A 77 -8.12 3.16 12.76
C GLU A 77 -8.81 2.41 11.63
N VAL A 78 -8.87 3.02 10.44
CA VAL A 78 -9.35 2.38 9.22
C VAL A 78 -8.49 1.17 8.87
N ALA A 79 -7.16 1.27 8.98
CA ALA A 79 -6.25 0.17 8.71
C ALA A 79 -6.49 -1.03 9.62
N VAL A 80 -6.70 -0.81 10.93
CA VAL A 80 -6.99 -1.87 11.89
C VAL A 80 -8.27 -2.64 11.52
N LEU A 81 -9.34 -1.93 11.16
CA LEU A 81 -10.60 -2.54 10.73
C LEU A 81 -10.42 -3.38 9.46
N ARG A 82 -9.76 -2.83 8.44
CA ARG A 82 -9.44 -3.54 7.19
C ARG A 82 -8.57 -4.78 7.42
N SER A 83 -7.59 -4.69 8.32
CA SER A 83 -6.73 -5.81 8.75
C SER A 83 -7.54 -6.96 9.32
N ASN A 84 -8.55 -6.66 10.14
CA ASN A 84 -9.42 -7.66 10.74
C ASN A 84 -10.39 -8.28 9.73
N MET A 85 -10.96 -7.48 8.82
CA MET A 85 -11.77 -8.01 7.71
C MET A 85 -10.98 -8.97 6.83
N SER A 86 -9.73 -8.64 6.49
CA SER A 86 -8.84 -9.56 5.76
C SER A 86 -8.65 -10.90 6.48
N ALA A 87 -8.62 -10.89 7.82
CA ALA A 87 -8.59 -12.11 8.62
C ALA A 87 -9.87 -12.95 8.49
N CYS A 88 -11.04 -12.31 8.47
CA CYS A 88 -12.32 -12.99 8.22
C CYS A 88 -12.34 -13.60 6.82
N TYR A 89 -11.95 -12.85 5.79
CA TYR A 89 -11.94 -13.35 4.42
C TYR A 89 -10.99 -14.54 4.23
N LEU A 90 -9.83 -14.56 4.90
CA LEU A 90 -8.98 -15.75 4.91
C LEU A 90 -9.67 -16.98 5.51
N LYS A 91 -10.49 -16.80 6.54
CA LYS A 91 -11.20 -17.90 7.20
C LYS A 91 -12.37 -18.41 6.37
N LEU A 92 -12.94 -17.55 5.53
CA LEU A 92 -13.98 -17.88 4.56
C LEU A 92 -13.43 -18.38 3.22
N GLU A 93 -12.10 -18.42 3.07
CA GLU A 93 -11.43 -18.77 1.81
C GLU A 93 -11.77 -17.82 0.64
N ASP A 94 -12.25 -16.62 0.95
CA ASP A 94 -12.41 -15.54 -0.03
C ASP A 94 -11.05 -14.83 -0.20
N TRP A 95 -10.18 -15.47 -0.98
CA TRP A 95 -8.82 -15.02 -1.17
C TRP A 95 -8.74 -13.66 -1.83
N LYS A 96 -9.65 -13.36 -2.77
CA LYS A 96 -9.65 -12.07 -3.48
C LYS A 96 -10.02 -10.93 -2.53
N ALA A 97 -11.12 -11.07 -1.79
CA ALA A 97 -11.51 -10.05 -0.81
C ALA A 97 -10.46 -9.90 0.29
N SER A 98 -9.78 -10.98 0.67
CA SER A 98 -8.68 -10.91 1.65
C SER A 98 -7.48 -10.09 1.13
N VAL A 99 -7.09 -10.26 -0.14
CA VAL A 99 -6.02 -9.48 -0.79
C VAL A 99 -6.42 -8.01 -0.88
N ASP A 100 -7.64 -7.72 -1.30
CA ASP A 100 -8.13 -6.34 -1.47
C ASP A 100 -8.18 -5.63 -0.10
N ALA A 101 -8.72 -6.28 0.94
CA ALA A 101 -8.78 -5.73 2.29
C ALA A 101 -7.39 -5.54 2.92
N ALA A 102 -6.47 -6.49 2.71
CA ALA A 102 -5.09 -6.36 3.21
C ALA A 102 -4.32 -5.25 2.49
N THR A 103 -4.54 -5.05 1.20
CA THR A 103 -3.92 -3.97 0.42
C THR A 103 -4.41 -2.61 0.91
N ALA A 104 -5.73 -2.45 1.03
CA ALA A 104 -6.31 -1.23 1.59
C ALA A 104 -5.85 -0.94 3.04
N CYS A 105 -5.53 -1.98 3.82
CA CYS A 105 -4.90 -1.81 5.13
C CYS A 105 -3.47 -1.25 5.00
N ILE A 106 -2.63 -1.84 4.17
CA ILE A 106 -1.24 -1.42 3.97
C ILE A 106 -1.17 0.02 3.42
N ASP A 107 -1.98 0.35 2.41
CA ASP A 107 -2.04 1.69 1.82
C ASP A 107 -2.37 2.78 2.85
N ARG A 108 -3.17 2.44 3.87
CA ARG A 108 -3.49 3.33 4.99
C ARG A 108 -2.33 3.46 5.96
N LEU A 109 -1.67 2.35 6.29
CA LEU A 109 -0.50 2.38 7.17
C LEU A 109 0.68 3.13 6.55
N ASP A 110 0.85 3.09 5.23
CA ASP A 110 1.90 3.80 4.51
C ASP A 110 1.75 5.33 4.60
N LYS A 111 0.52 5.83 4.76
CA LYS A 111 0.25 7.25 5.06
C LYS A 111 0.63 7.63 6.49
N VAL A 112 0.62 6.67 7.43
CA VAL A 112 0.92 6.91 8.84
C VAL A 112 2.42 6.78 9.11
N VAL A 113 3.04 5.72 8.58
CA VAL A 113 4.48 5.44 8.66
C VAL A 113 4.91 4.94 7.29
N PRO A 114 5.54 5.79 6.44
CA PRO A 114 5.99 5.36 5.13
C PRO A 114 6.91 4.13 5.18
N PRO A 115 6.87 3.25 4.17
CA PRO A 115 7.81 2.14 4.09
C PRO A 115 9.24 2.67 3.89
N ALA A 116 10.22 2.05 4.56
CA ALA A 116 11.62 2.44 4.47
C ALA A 116 12.21 2.34 3.04
N THR A 117 11.55 1.58 2.15
CA THR A 117 11.97 1.37 0.76
C THR A 117 11.54 2.49 -0.20
N GLY A 118 10.78 3.49 0.24
CA GLY A 118 10.30 4.61 -0.59
C GLY A 118 11.34 5.66 -1.00
N ALA A 119 12.64 5.39 -0.82
CA ALA A 119 13.74 6.28 -1.24
C ALA A 119 14.34 5.92 -2.62
N VAL A 120 13.82 4.90 -3.30
CA VAL A 120 14.16 4.56 -4.68
C VAL A 120 12.89 4.70 -5.53
N ASP A 121 13.02 5.35 -6.69
CA ASP A 121 11.95 5.58 -7.69
C ASP A 121 11.15 6.89 -7.54
N ALA A 122 11.87 8.00 -7.34
CA ALA A 122 11.42 9.33 -7.76
C ALA A 122 12.48 10.02 -8.65
N GLU A 123 12.87 9.37 -9.75
CA GLU A 123 13.58 10.06 -10.84
C GLU A 123 12.55 10.79 -11.71
N GLY A 124 12.46 12.11 -11.56
CA GLY A 124 11.60 12.88 -12.47
C GLY A 124 11.30 14.36 -12.22
N ALA A 125 11.95 15.11 -11.31
CA ALA A 125 11.89 16.58 -11.36
C ALA A 125 12.98 17.24 -10.50
N LYS A 126 13.63 18.24 -11.10
CA LYS A 126 14.81 18.95 -10.60
C LYS A 126 14.54 19.81 -9.35
N GLY A 127 15.44 19.71 -8.39
CA GLY A 127 16.04 20.87 -7.71
C GLY A 127 15.49 21.27 -6.35
N LYS A 128 16.03 20.68 -5.28
CA LYS A 128 16.44 21.42 -4.05
C LYS A 128 17.37 20.55 -3.18
N GLN A 129 18.26 21.25 -2.47
CA GLN A 129 19.42 20.80 -1.69
C GLN A 129 19.12 19.78 -0.57
N PRO A 130 20.15 19.07 -0.08
CA PRO A 130 19.99 17.89 0.76
C PRO A 130 19.46 18.24 2.15
N GLN A 131 18.32 17.67 2.51
CA GLN A 131 17.89 17.55 3.90
C GLN A 131 18.34 16.18 4.38
N GLU A 132 19.14 16.19 5.44
CA GLU A 132 19.74 15.02 6.07
C GLU A 132 18.68 13.96 6.39
N SER A 133 18.85 12.78 5.80
CA SER A 133 18.15 11.57 6.19
C SER A 133 18.68 11.13 7.55
N SER A 134 17.94 11.40 8.62
CA SER A 134 18.22 10.79 9.91
C SER A 134 17.87 9.30 9.83
N GLY A 135 18.91 8.47 9.85
CA GLY A 135 18.77 7.02 9.98
C GLY A 135 18.01 6.67 11.25
N GLU A 136 17.36 5.51 11.23
CA GLU A 136 16.49 4.99 12.29
C GLU A 136 17.19 4.71 13.64
N ASP A 137 18.43 5.18 13.80
CA ASP A 137 19.28 5.06 15.00
C ASP A 137 20.01 6.40 15.29
N ALA A 138 19.38 7.53 14.91
CA ALA A 138 19.88 8.85 15.26
C ALA A 138 19.62 9.11 16.76
N VAL A 139 20.70 9.11 17.56
CA VAL A 139 20.65 9.57 18.95
C VAL A 139 20.26 11.05 18.94
N VAL A 140 19.00 11.34 19.29
CA VAL A 140 18.52 12.72 19.45
C VAL A 140 18.99 13.18 20.83
N GLU A 141 19.95 14.11 20.87
CA GLU A 141 20.32 14.79 22.10
C GLU A 141 19.17 15.72 22.50
N ILE A 142 18.54 15.43 23.64
CA ILE A 142 17.50 16.27 24.19
C ILE A 142 18.18 17.47 24.87
N THR A 143 18.19 18.62 24.19
CA THR A 143 18.73 19.87 24.71
C THR A 143 17.60 20.77 25.19
N GLY A 144 17.49 20.99 26.50
CA GLY A 144 16.49 21.85 27.16
C GLY A 144 16.65 21.80 28.68
N ASP A 145 15.93 22.66 29.40
CA ASP A 145 15.80 22.53 30.87
C ASP A 145 15.05 21.21 31.21
N ASP A 146 15.21 20.67 32.42
CA ASP A 146 14.74 19.32 32.81
C ASP A 146 13.27 19.04 32.41
N ASP A 147 12.38 20.04 32.55
CA ASP A 147 10.95 19.91 32.21
C ASP A 147 10.68 19.82 30.70
N GLU A 148 11.35 20.64 29.87
CA GLU A 148 11.21 20.61 28.41
C GLU A 148 11.77 19.31 27.83
N ALA A 149 12.86 18.83 28.41
CA ALA A 149 13.47 17.56 28.05
C ALA A 149 12.54 16.37 28.34
N GLU A 150 11.83 16.39 29.47
CA GLU A 150 10.84 15.37 29.82
C GLU A 150 9.64 15.35 28.85
N GLU A 151 9.11 16.50 28.46
CA GLU A 151 7.98 16.58 27.52
C GLU A 151 8.36 16.06 26.14
N GLU A 152 9.56 16.40 25.66
CA GLU A 152 10.08 15.90 24.40
C GLU A 152 10.29 14.38 24.43
N LEU A 153 10.86 13.85 25.52
CA LEU A 153 11.00 12.40 25.70
C LEU A 153 9.65 11.67 25.66
N LYS A 154 8.63 12.21 26.34
CA LYS A 154 7.26 11.65 26.31
C LYS A 154 6.66 11.68 24.91
N ARG A 155 6.95 12.73 24.13
CA ARG A 155 6.51 12.85 22.73
C ARG A 155 7.16 11.78 21.85
N LEU A 156 8.48 11.60 21.96
CA LEU A 156 9.24 10.59 21.21
C LEU A 156 8.78 9.18 21.55
N GLN A 157 8.59 8.87 22.84
CA GLN A 157 8.06 7.57 23.28
C GLN A 157 6.69 7.25 22.65
N LYS A 158 5.77 8.23 22.61
CA LYS A 158 4.46 8.06 21.95
C LYS A 158 4.58 7.81 20.44
N GLN A 159 5.54 8.46 19.78
CA GLN A 159 5.79 8.24 18.35
C GLN A 159 6.35 6.83 18.10
N ASP A 160 7.28 6.37 18.92
CA ASP A 160 7.83 5.01 18.83
C ASP A 160 6.78 3.94 19.09
N GLU A 161 5.93 4.13 20.09
CA GLU A 161 4.78 3.25 20.36
C GLU A 161 3.84 3.16 19.16
N LYS A 162 3.48 4.32 18.58
CA LYS A 162 2.65 4.38 17.37
C LYS A 162 3.32 3.67 16.19
N LYS A 163 4.62 3.88 15.98
CA LYS A 163 5.39 3.21 14.91
C LYS A 163 5.38 1.70 15.10
N ARG A 164 5.62 1.22 16.32
CA ARG A 164 5.58 -0.22 16.65
C ARG A 164 4.21 -0.83 16.40
N ASP A 165 3.14 -0.12 16.76
CA ASP A 165 1.78 -0.56 16.52
C ASP A 165 1.44 -0.64 15.04
N VAL A 166 1.81 0.38 14.26
CA VAL A 166 1.67 0.39 12.80
C VAL A 166 2.41 -0.80 12.18
N LEU A 167 3.68 -1.02 12.54
CA LEU A 167 4.48 -2.14 12.03
C LEU A 167 3.87 -3.49 12.39
N ARG A 168 3.27 -3.63 13.58
CA ARG A 168 2.58 -4.86 13.99
C ARG A 168 1.35 -5.14 13.13
N ILE A 169 0.55 -4.12 12.81
CA ILE A 169 -0.62 -4.30 11.93
C ILE A 169 -0.18 -4.55 10.48
N ARG A 170 0.88 -3.87 10.02
CA ARG A 170 1.48 -4.09 8.69
C ARG A 170 1.94 -5.54 8.52
N ALA A 171 2.70 -6.07 9.50
CA ALA A 171 3.15 -7.46 9.47
C ALA A 171 1.98 -8.45 9.35
N LYS A 172 0.90 -8.22 10.10
CA LYS A 172 -0.32 -9.04 10.00
C LYS A 172 -0.98 -8.91 8.61
N ALA A 173 -1.10 -7.70 8.07
CA ALA A 173 -1.72 -7.48 6.76
C ALA A 173 -0.93 -8.14 5.62
N LEU A 174 0.40 -7.96 5.60
CA LEU A 174 1.30 -8.63 4.65
C LEU A 174 1.19 -10.14 4.75
N MET A 175 1.18 -10.68 5.97
CA MET A 175 0.99 -12.13 6.17
C MET A 175 -0.31 -12.65 5.59
N ARG A 176 -1.40 -11.90 5.75
CA ARG A 176 -2.69 -12.31 5.20
C ARG A 176 -2.72 -12.20 3.68
N ARG A 177 -2.21 -11.10 3.13
CA ARG A 177 -2.12 -10.86 1.69
C ARG A 177 -1.29 -11.93 0.99
N ALA A 178 -0.12 -12.26 1.54
CA ALA A 178 0.77 -13.27 1.00
C ALA A 178 0.10 -14.66 0.99
N ARG A 179 -0.56 -15.03 2.11
CA ARG A 179 -1.29 -16.31 2.20
C ARG A 179 -2.43 -16.39 1.19
N ALA A 180 -3.23 -15.34 1.05
CA ALA A 180 -4.33 -15.29 0.09
C ALA A 180 -3.83 -15.35 -1.37
N LYS A 181 -2.78 -14.59 -1.71
CA LYS A 181 -2.12 -14.64 -3.02
C LYS A 181 -1.58 -16.04 -3.35
N MET A 182 -1.01 -16.74 -2.37
CA MET A 182 -0.56 -18.13 -2.55
C MET A 182 -1.71 -19.08 -2.89
N GLN A 183 -2.91 -18.86 -2.34
CA GLN A 183 -4.09 -19.68 -2.64
C GLN A 183 -4.68 -19.35 -4.02
N LEU A 184 -4.71 -18.07 -4.40
CA LEU A 184 -5.12 -17.65 -5.74
C LEU A 184 -4.20 -18.25 -6.82
N GLY A 185 -2.91 -18.38 -6.51
CA GLY A 185 -1.92 -18.92 -7.44
C GLY A 185 -1.80 -18.06 -8.71
N GLY A 186 -1.22 -18.64 -9.75
CA GLY A 186 -0.84 -17.91 -10.96
C GLY A 186 0.39 -17.03 -10.74
N TRP A 187 1.06 -16.70 -11.84
CA TRP A 187 2.38 -16.08 -11.80
C TRP A 187 2.37 -14.74 -11.03
N GLY A 188 1.43 -13.84 -11.37
CA GLY A 188 1.34 -12.52 -10.74
C GLY A 188 1.09 -12.58 -9.23
N ASN A 189 0.17 -13.43 -8.75
CA ASN A 189 -0.09 -13.52 -7.32
C ASN A 189 1.07 -14.19 -6.57
N LEU A 190 1.68 -15.23 -7.13
CA LEU A 190 2.82 -15.90 -6.48
C LEU A 190 4.02 -14.98 -6.35
N GLN A 191 4.29 -14.15 -7.37
CA GLN A 191 5.32 -13.11 -7.29
C GLN A 191 4.96 -12.06 -6.24
N GLY A 192 3.72 -11.55 -6.26
CA GLY A 192 3.26 -10.60 -5.26
C GLY A 192 3.26 -11.17 -3.83
N ALA A 193 3.13 -12.48 -3.66
CA ALA A 193 3.26 -13.14 -2.36
C ALA A 193 4.72 -13.15 -1.91
N GLU A 194 5.65 -13.46 -2.82
CA GLU A 194 7.09 -13.42 -2.54
C GLU A 194 7.55 -12.02 -2.10
N GLU A 195 7.05 -10.97 -2.74
CA GLU A 195 7.29 -9.58 -2.34
C GLU A 195 6.82 -9.31 -0.91
N ASP A 196 5.57 -9.70 -0.57
CA ASP A 196 5.04 -9.57 0.79
C ASP A 196 5.90 -10.32 1.83
N TYR A 197 6.37 -11.53 1.50
CA TYR A 197 7.24 -12.32 2.38
C TYR A 197 8.65 -11.73 2.52
N LYS A 198 9.20 -11.12 1.46
CA LYS A 198 10.49 -10.43 1.50
C LYS A 198 10.43 -9.21 2.43
N GLU A 199 9.35 -8.43 2.34
CA GLU A 199 9.12 -7.29 3.23
C GLU A 199 9.03 -7.75 4.70
N LEU A 200 8.29 -8.82 4.97
CA LEU A 200 8.21 -9.40 6.31
C LEU A 200 9.53 -9.95 6.84
N ALA A 201 10.37 -10.51 5.97
CA ALA A 201 11.69 -11.00 6.37
C ALA A 201 12.63 -9.86 6.78
N ALA A 202 12.40 -8.64 6.28
CA ALA A 202 13.13 -7.43 6.65
C ALA A 202 12.59 -6.78 7.94
N MET A 203 11.47 -7.26 8.49
CA MET A 203 10.91 -6.72 9.74
C MET A 203 11.53 -7.35 10.99
N ASP A 204 11.98 -6.50 11.91
CA ASP A 204 12.58 -6.95 13.18
C ASP A 204 11.55 -7.43 14.22
N ASN A 205 10.30 -6.97 14.09
CA ASN A 205 9.23 -7.16 15.09
C ASN A 205 8.38 -8.43 14.88
N LEU A 206 8.81 -9.36 14.02
CA LEU A 206 8.03 -10.53 13.66
C LEU A 206 8.13 -11.66 14.73
N PRO A 207 7.01 -12.27 15.17
CA PRO A 207 7.04 -13.42 16.08
C PRO A 207 7.87 -14.60 15.52
N PRO A 208 8.53 -15.41 16.37
CA PRO A 208 9.38 -16.51 15.91
C PRO A 208 8.68 -17.52 14.99
N ASP A 209 7.41 -17.84 15.26
CA ASP A 209 6.63 -18.76 14.44
C ASP A 209 6.30 -18.17 13.07
N ASP A 210 5.93 -16.89 13.02
CA ASP A 210 5.70 -16.19 11.75
C ASP A 210 7.01 -16.09 10.95
N ARG A 211 8.15 -15.86 11.60
CA ARG A 211 9.47 -15.86 10.93
C ARG A 211 9.79 -17.20 10.27
N ARG A 212 9.45 -18.32 10.93
CA ARG A 212 9.61 -19.66 10.34
C ARG A 212 8.71 -19.87 9.12
N VAL A 213 7.46 -19.39 9.19
CA VAL A 213 6.53 -19.44 8.05
C VAL A 213 7.07 -18.63 6.87
N VAL A 214 7.55 -17.42 7.11
CA VAL A 214 8.15 -16.55 6.09
C VAL A 214 9.36 -17.21 5.43
N GLN A 215 10.32 -17.71 6.23
CA GLN A 215 11.51 -18.38 5.71
C GLN A 215 11.18 -19.62 4.87
N LYS A 216 10.21 -20.42 5.33
CA LYS A 216 9.73 -21.58 4.56
C LYS A 216 9.13 -21.15 3.23
N ALA A 217 8.25 -20.14 3.24
CA ALA A 217 7.60 -19.65 2.03
C ALA A 217 8.62 -19.11 1.02
N LEU A 218 9.61 -18.33 1.45
CA LEU A 218 10.67 -17.79 0.60
C LEU A 218 11.56 -18.87 -0.03
N ARG A 219 11.68 -20.04 0.60
CA ARG A 219 12.39 -21.18 0.00
C ARG A 219 11.56 -21.89 -1.07
N GLU A 220 10.23 -21.92 -0.93
CA GLU A 220 9.33 -22.69 -1.79
C GLU A 220 8.79 -21.89 -2.99
N LEU A 221 8.58 -20.58 -2.80
CA LEU A 221 7.97 -19.70 -3.80
C LEU A 221 8.74 -19.60 -5.12
N PRO A 222 10.08 -19.48 -5.15
CA PRO A 222 10.81 -19.35 -6.41
C PRO A 222 10.52 -20.47 -7.41
N ALA A 223 10.44 -21.72 -6.93
CA ALA A 223 10.11 -22.87 -7.77
C ALA A 223 8.67 -22.81 -8.30
N LYS A 224 7.71 -22.41 -7.44
CA LYS A 224 6.29 -22.26 -7.84
C LYS A 224 6.10 -21.13 -8.85
N ILE A 225 6.81 -20.01 -8.66
CA ILE A 225 6.81 -18.86 -9.58
C ILE A 225 7.36 -19.30 -10.95
N GLY A 226 8.48 -20.01 -10.98
CA GLY A 226 9.06 -20.53 -12.22
C GLY A 226 8.08 -21.41 -12.98
N GLN A 227 7.45 -22.38 -12.30
CA GLN A 227 6.46 -23.26 -12.91
C GLN A 227 5.22 -22.50 -13.43
N ALA A 228 4.69 -21.55 -12.66
CA ALA A 228 3.54 -20.75 -13.07
C ALA A 228 3.88 -19.84 -14.27
N ARG A 229 5.06 -19.23 -14.26
CA ARG A 229 5.56 -18.38 -15.35
C ARG A 229 5.71 -19.16 -16.66
N GLU A 230 6.35 -20.33 -16.63
CA GLU A 230 6.51 -21.16 -17.83
C GLU A 230 5.17 -21.59 -18.40
N LYS A 231 4.25 -22.02 -17.53
CA LYS A 231 2.90 -22.43 -17.93
C LYS A 231 2.12 -21.29 -18.57
N GLU A 232 2.02 -20.15 -17.90
CA GLU A 232 1.24 -19.00 -18.39
C GLU A 232 1.87 -18.39 -19.65
N MET A 233 3.20 -18.29 -19.72
CA MET A 233 3.90 -17.83 -20.93
C MET A 233 3.66 -18.78 -22.10
N GLY A 234 3.68 -20.09 -21.87
CA GLY A 234 3.36 -21.09 -22.89
C GLY A 234 1.92 -20.96 -23.40
N GLU A 235 0.95 -20.78 -22.51
CA GLU A 235 -0.46 -20.56 -22.87
C GLU A 235 -0.66 -19.25 -23.64
N MET A 236 0.02 -18.17 -23.25
CA MET A 236 -0.02 -16.88 -23.96
C MET A 236 0.61 -16.99 -25.35
N MET A 237 1.77 -17.64 -25.45
CA MET A 237 2.44 -17.87 -26.74
C MET A 237 1.57 -18.73 -27.66
N GLY A 238 0.92 -19.77 -27.13
CA GLY A 238 -0.05 -20.58 -27.87
C GLY A 238 -1.22 -19.77 -28.40
N LYS A 239 -1.86 -18.94 -27.55
CA LYS A 239 -2.97 -18.06 -27.98
C LYS A 239 -2.54 -17.05 -29.04
N LEU A 240 -1.34 -16.47 -28.90
CA LEU A 240 -0.79 -15.54 -29.89
C LEU A 240 -0.53 -16.24 -31.23
N LYS A 241 -0.02 -17.47 -31.17
CA LYS A 241 0.20 -18.33 -32.32
C LYS A 241 -1.11 -18.67 -33.02
N ASP A 242 -2.14 -19.06 -32.28
CA ASP A 242 -3.47 -19.36 -32.81
C ASP A 242 -4.12 -18.13 -33.47
N LEU A 243 -3.99 -16.96 -32.84
CA LEU A 243 -4.45 -15.70 -33.42
C LEU A 243 -3.72 -15.40 -34.73
N GLY A 244 -2.38 -15.50 -34.74
CA GLY A 244 -1.57 -15.33 -35.94
C GLY A 244 -1.95 -16.30 -37.05
N ASN A 245 -2.17 -17.57 -36.70
CA ASN A 245 -2.65 -18.60 -37.62
C ASN A 245 -4.05 -18.29 -38.17
N GLY A 246 -4.94 -17.70 -37.38
CA GLY A 246 -6.23 -17.20 -37.86
C GLY A 246 -6.10 -16.18 -39.00
N PHE A 247 -5.13 -15.27 -38.91
CA PHE A 247 -4.83 -14.30 -39.96
C PHE A 247 -4.09 -14.91 -41.15
N LEU A 248 -3.22 -15.90 -40.91
CA LEU A 248 -2.34 -16.49 -41.94
C LEU A 248 -3.03 -17.61 -42.75
N LYS A 249 -4.03 -18.28 -42.17
CA LYS A 249 -4.73 -19.42 -42.79
C LYS A 249 -5.40 -19.11 -44.15
N PRO A 250 -6.05 -17.95 -44.37
CA PRO A 250 -6.57 -17.58 -45.70
C PRO A 250 -5.49 -17.47 -46.79
N PHE A 251 -4.23 -17.31 -46.40
CA PHE A 251 -3.08 -17.23 -47.30
C PHE A 251 -2.33 -18.57 -47.44
N GLY A 252 -2.84 -19.64 -46.83
CA GLY A 252 -2.16 -20.95 -46.83
C GLY A 252 -0.90 -20.99 -45.95
N LEU A 253 -0.75 -20.05 -45.02
CA LEU A 253 0.43 -19.89 -44.16
C LEU A 253 0.10 -20.26 -42.70
N SER A 254 1.13 -20.63 -41.95
CA SER A 254 1.11 -20.80 -40.50
C SER A 254 2.29 -20.08 -39.87
N THR A 255 2.15 -19.66 -38.63
CA THR A 255 3.25 -19.19 -37.75
C THR A 255 4.37 -20.23 -37.61
N ASP A 256 4.06 -21.51 -37.82
CA ASP A 256 5.07 -22.60 -37.87
C ASP A 256 5.95 -22.56 -39.12
N ASN A 257 5.47 -21.95 -40.20
CA ASN A 257 6.24 -21.85 -41.45
C ASN A 257 7.39 -20.85 -41.31
N PHE A 258 7.43 -20.06 -40.24
CA PHE A 258 8.44 -19.03 -40.02
C PHE A 258 9.42 -19.46 -38.92
N ASN A 259 10.59 -19.94 -39.33
CA ASN A 259 11.66 -20.38 -38.43
C ASN A 259 12.64 -19.23 -38.17
N PHE A 260 12.73 -18.78 -36.92
CA PHE A 260 13.70 -17.77 -36.50
C PHE A 260 15.02 -18.45 -36.09
N VAL A 261 16.11 -18.10 -36.77
CA VAL A 261 17.46 -18.58 -36.47
C VAL A 261 18.31 -17.38 -36.04
N GLN A 262 18.79 -17.41 -34.79
CA GLN A 262 19.72 -16.41 -34.28
C GLN A 262 21.14 -16.72 -34.75
N ASP A 263 21.81 -15.72 -35.33
CA ASP A 263 23.22 -15.84 -35.72
C ASP A 263 24.12 -15.67 -34.47
N PRO A 264 24.86 -16.71 -34.05
CA PRO A 264 25.65 -16.69 -32.83
C PRO A 264 26.83 -15.70 -32.87
N LYS A 265 27.19 -15.14 -34.04
CA LYS A 265 28.30 -14.17 -34.16
C LYS A 265 27.87 -12.71 -34.11
N THR A 266 26.68 -12.42 -34.63
CA THR A 266 26.19 -11.04 -34.80
C THR A 266 25.05 -10.71 -33.84
N GLY A 267 24.45 -11.72 -33.20
CA GLY A 267 23.25 -11.57 -32.37
C GLY A 267 21.98 -11.25 -33.16
N GLY A 268 22.08 -11.10 -34.49
CA GLY A 268 20.97 -10.81 -35.38
C GLY A 268 20.07 -12.02 -35.58
N TYR A 269 18.77 -11.77 -35.77
CA TYR A 269 17.78 -12.80 -36.09
C TYR A 269 17.56 -12.85 -37.60
N SER A 270 17.68 -14.04 -38.19
CA SER A 270 17.25 -14.32 -39.57
C SER A 270 15.99 -15.17 -39.55
N MET A 271 15.05 -14.88 -40.45
CA MET A 271 13.76 -15.57 -40.54
C MET A 271 13.76 -16.41 -41.82
N ASN A 272 13.72 -17.73 -41.66
CA ASN A 272 13.65 -18.68 -42.76
C ASN A 272 12.23 -19.21 -42.91
N PHE A 273 11.72 -19.22 -44.14
CA PHE A 273 10.41 -19.77 -44.44
C PHE A 273 10.54 -21.25 -44.80
N GLN A 274 9.78 -22.11 -44.13
CA GLN A 274 9.64 -23.52 -44.47
C GLN A 274 8.22 -23.76 -45.01
N SER A 275 8.16 -24.17 -46.28
CA SER A 275 6.94 -24.45 -47.03
C SER A 275 6.37 -25.83 -46.72
#